data_AF-A0A2W6CS93-F1
#
_entry.id   AF-A0A2W6CS93-F1
#
_cell.length_a   1.000
_cell.length_b   1.000
_cell.length_c   1.000
_cell.angle_alpha   90.00
_cell.angle_beta   90.00
_cell.angle_gamma   90.00
#
_symmetry.space_group_name_H-M   'P 1'
#
loop_
_entity.id
_entity.type
_entity.pdbx_description
1 polymer ?
#
loop_
_entity_poly.entity_id
_entity_poly.type
_entity_poly.pdbx_seq_one_letter_code
_entity_poly.pdbx_strand_id
1 'polypeptide(L)'
;MRIRRLRSSVIIPAGLVGAVAVLGMILFAPPRVAAQAQTTSSSSPDLPAPAVRPYGPRTFSQPGSGAVIPGTGIPANAPGGQALTEGRRLFVGACSSCHGDRAAGTSQGPNLVGVGAATVDFWVSTGRMPLAYPTAQAVIKPPAFNRQQTLAIVDYVTSLGAGGPGIPGVNTSQASVSNGLSLFALNCAPCHTITGVGDALSSGLFAPTLLKATPLQIAEAMRTGPGNMPRFGPGNLSKQQVNDIVAYVATGVQHPMNRGGAGLGHIGPVTEGFVAILIGLGGLALVSYWVGDRAA
;
A
#
# COMPACT_ATOMS: atom_id res chain seq x y z
N MET A 1 0.18 47.30 -71.72
CA MET A 1 0.12 45.85 -71.40
C MET A 1 0.14 45.71 -69.87
N ARG A 2 -1.02 45.43 -69.24
CA ARG A 2 -1.21 45.47 -67.77
C ARG A 2 -0.86 44.11 -67.15
N ILE A 3 0.03 44.10 -66.17
CA ILE A 3 0.37 42.93 -65.36
C ILE A 3 -0.70 42.75 -64.27
N ARG A 4 -1.49 41.68 -64.34
CA ARG A 4 -2.50 41.31 -63.35
C ARG A 4 -1.85 40.37 -62.32
N ARG A 5 -1.63 40.84 -61.08
CA ARG A 5 -1.33 39.97 -59.93
C ARG A 5 -2.63 39.35 -59.43
N LEU A 6 -2.76 38.02 -59.48
CA LEU A 6 -3.82 37.30 -58.76
C LEU A 6 -3.33 37.00 -57.33
N ARG A 7 -4.05 37.53 -56.34
CA ARG A 7 -3.99 37.08 -54.93
C ARG A 7 -5.02 35.98 -54.77
N SER A 8 -4.58 34.75 -54.51
CA SER A 8 -5.45 33.63 -54.16
C SER A 8 -5.54 33.54 -52.64
N SER A 9 -6.65 33.98 -52.06
CA SER A 9 -6.98 33.78 -50.66
C SER A 9 -7.64 32.40 -50.49
N VAL A 10 -6.95 31.46 -49.86
CA VAL A 10 -7.54 30.16 -49.48
C VAL A 10 -7.99 30.26 -48.03
N ILE A 11 -9.30 30.28 -47.83
CA ILE A 11 -9.97 30.21 -46.53
C ILE A 11 -10.14 28.72 -46.20
N ILE A 12 -9.47 28.24 -45.15
CA ILE A 12 -9.64 26.87 -44.63
C ILE A 12 -10.89 26.88 -43.73
N PRO A 13 -11.96 26.13 -44.05
CA PRO A 13 -13.12 26.06 -43.16
C PRO A 13 -12.79 25.21 -41.94
N ALA A 14 -13.06 25.75 -40.75
CA ALA A 14 -12.79 25.14 -39.44
C ALA A 14 -13.60 23.86 -39.11
N GLY A 15 -14.31 23.28 -40.09
CA GLY A 15 -15.19 22.11 -39.89
C GLY A 15 -14.49 20.75 -39.99
N LEU A 16 -13.26 20.66 -40.48
CA LEU A 16 -12.63 19.36 -40.77
C LEU A 16 -11.83 18.74 -39.61
N VAL A 17 -11.60 19.48 -38.52
CA VAL A 17 -10.84 18.99 -37.35
C VAL A 17 -11.71 18.14 -36.41
N GLY A 18 -13.04 18.28 -36.45
CA GLY A 18 -13.96 17.54 -35.58
C GLY A 18 -14.33 16.11 -36.06
N ALA A 19 -14.23 15.82 -37.37
CA ALA A 19 -14.73 14.56 -37.93
C ALA A 19 -13.76 13.37 -37.79
N VAL A 20 -12.46 13.63 -37.65
CA VAL A 20 -11.44 12.55 -37.53
C VAL A 20 -11.44 11.91 -36.14
N ALA A 21 -11.90 12.63 -35.11
CA ALA A 21 -11.95 12.11 -33.73
C ALA A 21 -13.08 11.09 -33.50
N VAL A 22 -14.16 11.12 -34.29
CA VAL A 22 -15.33 10.25 -34.09
C VAL A 22 -15.23 8.96 -34.92
N LEU A 23 -14.59 8.99 -36.10
CA LEU A 23 -14.49 7.80 -36.96
C LEU A 23 -13.43 6.79 -36.49
N GLY A 24 -12.42 7.22 -35.74
CA GLY A 24 -11.40 6.33 -35.15
C GLY A 24 -11.91 5.41 -34.04
N MET A 25 -13.00 5.78 -33.36
CA MET A 25 -13.59 4.97 -32.28
C MET A 25 -14.52 3.84 -32.77
N ILE A 26 -14.90 3.83 -34.05
CA ILE A 26 -15.83 2.82 -34.60
C ILE A 26 -15.07 1.71 -35.34
N LEU A 27 -13.85 1.95 -35.81
CA LEU A 27 -13.08 1.01 -36.64
C LEU A 27 -12.05 0.15 -35.86
N PHE A 28 -11.87 0.36 -34.55
CA PHE A 28 -10.98 -0.44 -33.69
C PHE A 28 -11.73 -1.17 -32.56
N ALA A 29 -12.93 -1.68 -32.86
CA ALA A 29 -13.51 -2.73 -32.03
C ALA A 29 -12.69 -4.03 -32.24
N PRO A 30 -12.06 -4.61 -31.19
CA PRO A 30 -11.38 -5.89 -31.35
C PRO A 30 -12.42 -6.97 -31.72
N PRO A 31 -12.07 -7.94 -32.58
CA PRO A 31 -12.98 -9.04 -32.87
C PRO A 31 -13.29 -9.78 -31.58
N ARG A 32 -14.57 -10.12 -31.38
CA ARG A 32 -14.99 -11.04 -30.32
C ARG A 32 -14.36 -12.41 -30.60
N VAL A 33 -13.21 -12.68 -30.00
CA VAL A 33 -12.63 -14.01 -29.95
C VAL A 33 -13.55 -14.83 -29.05
N ALA A 34 -14.34 -15.71 -29.67
CA ALA A 34 -14.99 -16.80 -28.97
C ALA A 34 -13.89 -17.67 -28.37
N ALA A 35 -13.76 -17.64 -27.04
CA ALA A 35 -12.87 -18.53 -26.30
C ALA A 35 -13.37 -19.96 -26.46
N GLN A 36 -12.86 -20.67 -27.47
CA GLN A 36 -12.91 -22.13 -27.50
C GLN A 36 -11.88 -22.63 -26.49
N ALA A 37 -12.38 -23.15 -25.36
CA ALA A 37 -11.56 -23.90 -24.42
C ALA A 37 -11.15 -25.22 -25.08
N GLN A 38 -9.94 -25.26 -25.64
CA GLN A 38 -9.28 -26.52 -25.97
C GLN A 38 -8.66 -27.08 -24.69
N THR A 39 -9.31 -28.10 -24.12
CA THR A 39 -8.72 -28.97 -23.10
C THR A 39 -7.61 -29.80 -23.74
N THR A 40 -6.38 -29.30 -23.69
CA THR A 40 -5.19 -30.13 -23.94
C THR A 40 -4.66 -30.62 -22.60
N SER A 41 -4.90 -31.90 -22.32
CA SER A 41 -4.31 -32.63 -21.21
C SER A 41 -2.81 -32.77 -21.47
N SER A 42 -2.00 -31.91 -20.85
CA SER A 42 -0.55 -32.09 -20.77
C SER A 42 -0.22 -32.78 -19.45
N SER A 43 0.11 -34.07 -19.54
CA SER A 43 0.73 -34.83 -18.45
C SER A 43 2.14 -34.28 -18.21
N SER A 44 2.34 -33.60 -17.08
CA SER A 44 3.67 -33.25 -16.59
C SER A 44 4.30 -34.47 -15.89
N PRO A 45 5.61 -34.72 -16.04
CA PRO A 45 6.29 -35.80 -15.32
C PRO A 45 6.42 -35.48 -13.84
N ASP A 46 6.09 -36.48 -13.00
CA ASP A 46 6.21 -36.44 -11.54
C ASP A 46 7.66 -36.17 -11.11
N LEU A 47 7.90 -35.02 -10.49
CA LEU A 47 9.08 -34.79 -9.67
C LEU A 47 8.77 -35.21 -8.22
N PRO A 48 9.61 -36.03 -7.57
CA PRO A 48 9.36 -36.47 -6.20
C PRO A 48 9.43 -35.30 -5.22
N ALA A 49 8.40 -35.18 -4.38
CA ALA A 49 8.34 -34.22 -3.29
C ALA A 49 9.50 -34.43 -2.30
N PRO A 50 10.14 -33.37 -1.77
CA PRO A 50 11.12 -33.51 -0.71
C PRO A 50 10.46 -34.06 0.56
N ALA A 51 11.10 -35.04 1.18
CA ALA A 51 10.63 -35.73 2.36
C ALA A 51 10.42 -34.76 3.54
N VAL A 52 9.15 -34.49 3.87
CA VAL A 52 8.77 -33.80 5.10
C VAL A 52 8.94 -34.78 6.27
N ARG A 53 9.93 -34.52 7.13
CA ARG A 53 10.10 -35.27 8.38
C ARG A 53 8.92 -34.97 9.31
N PRO A 54 8.21 -35.97 9.84
CA PRO A 54 7.17 -35.74 10.84
C PRO A 54 7.81 -35.20 12.13
N TYR A 55 7.35 -34.04 12.55
CA TYR A 55 7.69 -33.45 13.83
C TYR A 55 6.99 -34.28 14.92
N GLY A 56 7.77 -35.07 15.67
CA GLY A 56 7.26 -35.83 16.81
C GLY A 56 6.71 -34.90 17.91
N PRO A 57 5.83 -35.40 18.79
CA PRO A 57 5.26 -34.61 19.86
C PRO A 57 6.35 -34.19 20.83
N ARG A 58 6.63 -32.88 20.91
CA ARG A 58 7.43 -32.33 22.01
C ARG A 58 6.55 -32.30 23.25
N THR A 59 6.86 -33.17 24.21
CA THR A 59 6.37 -33.07 25.58
C THR A 59 6.81 -31.74 26.17
N PHE A 60 5.85 -30.86 26.44
CA PHE A 60 6.09 -29.60 27.14
C PHE A 60 6.07 -29.89 28.64
N SER A 61 7.25 -29.99 29.25
CA SER A 61 7.39 -30.02 30.70
C SER A 61 6.93 -28.68 31.28
N GLN A 62 5.89 -28.71 32.13
CA GLN A 62 5.48 -27.56 32.94
C GLN A 62 6.61 -27.15 33.90
N PRO A 63 6.92 -25.84 34.05
CA PRO A 63 7.55 -25.35 35.25
C PRO A 63 6.49 -25.24 36.36
N GLY A 64 6.85 -25.79 37.52
CA GLY A 64 6.00 -25.92 38.68
C GLY A 64 5.47 -24.62 39.26
N SER A 65 4.38 -24.78 40.01
CA SER A 65 3.76 -23.83 40.91
C SER A 65 4.80 -23.17 41.82
N GLY A 66 5.05 -21.87 41.60
CA GLY A 66 5.91 -21.04 42.42
C GLY A 66 5.17 -19.78 42.87
N ALA A 67 4.89 -19.72 44.17
CA ALA A 67 4.69 -18.54 45.03
C ALA A 67 3.84 -17.35 44.52
N VAL A 68 2.63 -17.22 45.09
CA VAL A 68 1.92 -15.96 45.20
C VAL A 68 2.72 -15.03 46.13
N ILE A 69 3.26 -13.93 45.59
CA ILE A 69 3.76 -12.82 46.40
C ILE A 69 2.59 -11.86 46.65
N PRO A 70 2.17 -11.64 47.90
CA PRO A 70 1.20 -10.61 48.22
C PRO A 70 1.91 -9.25 48.36
N GLY A 71 1.46 -8.25 47.61
CA GLY A 71 1.73 -6.85 47.93
C GLY A 71 2.17 -6.00 46.74
N THR A 72 1.21 -5.28 46.15
CA THR A 72 1.00 -3.85 46.42
C THR A 72 -0.17 -3.40 45.53
N GLY A 73 -1.24 -2.91 46.15
CA GLY A 73 -2.35 -2.32 45.44
C GLY A 73 -1.84 -1.20 44.54
N ILE A 74 -2.15 -1.27 43.26
CA ILE A 74 -1.95 -0.16 42.33
C ILE A 74 -2.80 0.99 42.87
N PRO A 75 -2.22 2.12 43.29
CA PRO A 75 -3.01 3.26 43.70
C PRO A 75 -3.88 3.69 42.51
N ALA A 76 -5.15 4.01 42.77
CA ALA A 76 -6.15 4.38 41.76
C ALA A 76 -5.84 5.68 40.97
N ASN A 77 -4.60 6.20 41.08
CA ASN A 77 -4.10 7.40 40.41
C ASN A 77 -2.68 7.20 39.80
N ALA A 78 -2.36 6.01 39.31
CA ALA A 78 -1.27 5.87 38.33
C ALA A 78 -1.74 6.44 36.97
N PRO A 79 -0.89 7.16 36.20
CA PRO A 79 -1.25 7.66 34.86
C PRO A 79 -1.79 6.56 33.92
N GLY A 80 -1.38 5.31 34.13
CA GLY A 80 -1.90 4.15 33.41
C GLY A 80 -3.37 3.82 33.70
N GLY A 81 -3.88 4.07 34.91
CA GLY A 81 -5.29 3.76 35.26
C GLY A 81 -6.30 4.66 34.53
N GLN A 82 -5.98 5.94 34.40
CA GLN A 82 -6.79 6.90 33.65
C GLN A 82 -6.71 6.65 32.15
N ALA A 83 -5.51 6.36 31.61
CA ALA A 83 -5.31 6.00 30.20
C ALA A 83 -6.07 4.73 29.81
N LEU A 84 -6.07 3.70 30.67
CA LEU A 84 -6.83 2.46 30.44
C LEU A 84 -8.35 2.68 30.49
N THR A 85 -8.82 3.53 31.39
CA THR A 85 -10.25 3.84 31.51
C THR A 85 -10.74 4.63 30.30
N GLU A 86 -9.99 5.64 29.87
CA GLU A 86 -10.29 6.41 28.67
C GLU A 86 -10.19 5.55 27.41
N GLY A 87 -9.13 4.73 27.30
CA GLY A 87 -8.94 3.78 26.21
C GLY A 87 -10.11 2.81 26.07
N ARG A 88 -10.58 2.24 27.19
CA ARG A 88 -11.77 1.39 27.22
C ARG A 88 -13.01 2.14 26.76
N ARG A 89 -13.23 3.36 27.23
CA ARG A 89 -14.39 4.19 26.85
C ARG A 89 -14.42 4.44 25.34
N LEU A 90 -13.29 4.83 24.76
CA LEU A 90 -13.14 5.03 23.32
C LEU A 90 -13.35 3.74 22.54
N PHE A 91 -12.75 2.64 23.00
CA PHE A 91 -12.88 1.33 22.35
C PHE A 91 -14.31 0.80 22.36
N VAL A 92 -15.01 0.88 23.50
CA VAL A 92 -16.42 0.46 23.60
C VAL A 92 -17.31 1.34 22.71
N GLY A 93 -17.04 2.65 22.63
CA GLY A 93 -17.82 3.56 21.81
C GLY A 93 -17.66 3.35 20.29
N ALA A 94 -16.52 2.85 19.83
CA ALA A 94 -16.17 2.86 18.40
C ALA A 94 -15.79 1.51 17.80
N CYS A 95 -15.47 0.51 18.62
CA CYS A 95 -14.88 -0.76 18.16
C CYS A 95 -15.65 -2.00 18.64
N SER A 96 -16.33 -1.94 19.79
CA SER A 96 -16.85 -3.15 20.44
C SER A 96 -18.04 -3.79 19.73
N SER A 97 -18.77 -3.06 18.89
CA SER A 97 -19.83 -3.63 18.04
C SER A 97 -19.30 -4.72 17.10
N CYS A 98 -18.03 -4.60 16.65
CA CYS A 98 -17.36 -5.61 15.83
C CYS A 98 -16.42 -6.51 16.62
N HIS A 99 -15.68 -5.95 17.58
CA HIS A 99 -14.60 -6.66 18.28
C HIS A 99 -14.98 -7.15 19.70
N GLY A 100 -16.21 -6.90 20.15
CA GLY A 100 -16.68 -7.18 21.50
C GLY A 100 -16.07 -6.24 22.55
N ASP A 101 -16.72 -6.06 23.70
CA ASP A 101 -16.26 -5.09 24.72
C ASP A 101 -14.88 -5.38 25.30
N ARG A 102 -14.41 -6.64 25.21
CA ARG A 102 -13.08 -7.08 25.63
C ARG A 102 -12.18 -7.43 24.46
N ALA A 103 -12.45 -6.87 23.28
CA ALA A 103 -11.64 -7.04 22.08
C ALA A 103 -11.43 -8.50 21.63
N ALA A 104 -12.25 -9.44 22.13
CA ALA A 104 -12.14 -10.88 21.89
C ALA A 104 -12.62 -11.30 20.49
N GLY A 105 -13.18 -10.36 19.72
CA GLY A 105 -13.78 -10.62 18.42
C GLY A 105 -15.24 -11.05 18.53
N THR A 106 -15.94 -10.96 17.39
CA THR A 106 -17.30 -11.47 17.19
C THR A 106 -17.41 -12.06 15.77
N SER A 107 -18.61 -12.41 15.30
CA SER A 107 -18.82 -12.72 13.88
C SER A 107 -18.61 -11.52 12.95
N GLN A 108 -18.62 -10.29 13.48
CA GLN A 108 -18.46 -9.05 12.72
C GLN A 108 -17.02 -8.55 12.63
N GLY A 109 -16.12 -9.04 13.49
CA GLY A 109 -14.74 -8.56 13.56
C GLY A 109 -13.82 -9.53 14.30
N PRO A 110 -12.53 -9.59 13.91
CA PRO A 110 -11.58 -10.54 14.47
C PRO A 110 -11.25 -10.25 15.93
N ASN A 111 -10.65 -11.23 16.59
CA ASN A 111 -10.01 -11.06 17.89
C ASN A 111 -8.81 -10.10 17.78
N LEU A 112 -8.72 -9.13 18.70
CA LEU A 112 -7.61 -8.17 18.81
C LEU A 112 -6.72 -8.44 20.03
N VAL A 113 -7.08 -9.36 20.92
CA VAL A 113 -6.24 -9.73 22.07
C VAL A 113 -4.94 -10.36 21.56
N GLY A 114 -3.79 -9.82 21.99
CA GLY A 114 -2.46 -10.34 21.62
C GLY A 114 -1.98 -9.97 20.22
N VAL A 115 -2.69 -9.14 19.44
CA VAL A 115 -2.23 -8.72 18.09
C VAL A 115 -1.06 -7.74 18.13
N GLY A 116 -0.78 -7.15 19.30
CA GLY A 116 0.34 -6.24 19.55
C GLY A 116 0.02 -4.76 19.34
N ALA A 117 0.77 -3.93 20.06
CA ALA A 117 0.56 -2.48 20.12
C ALA A 117 0.71 -1.82 18.74
N ALA A 118 1.71 -2.20 17.96
CA ALA A 118 1.94 -1.63 16.62
C ALA A 118 0.80 -1.94 15.66
N THR A 119 0.15 -3.10 15.80
CA THR A 119 -0.99 -3.47 14.94
C THR A 119 -2.15 -2.52 15.21
N VAL A 120 -2.53 -2.37 16.47
CA VAL A 120 -3.63 -1.47 16.87
C VAL A 120 -3.30 -0.02 16.48
N ASP A 121 -2.09 0.45 16.78
CA ASP A 121 -1.64 1.80 16.47
C ASP A 121 -1.67 2.07 14.95
N PHE A 122 -1.20 1.14 14.13
CA PHE A 122 -1.21 1.26 12.67
C PHE A 122 -2.61 1.39 12.10
N TRP A 123 -3.53 0.48 12.47
CA TRP A 123 -4.88 0.48 11.90
C TRP A 123 -5.67 1.72 12.30
N VAL A 124 -5.47 2.22 13.52
CA VAL A 124 -6.17 3.41 14.04
C VAL A 124 -5.52 4.70 13.56
N SER A 125 -4.20 4.84 13.65
CA SER A 125 -3.46 6.05 13.25
C SER A 125 -3.49 6.32 11.74
N THR A 126 -3.70 5.28 10.93
CA THR A 126 -3.90 5.42 9.48
C THR A 126 -5.37 5.68 9.10
N GLY A 127 -6.28 5.72 10.08
CA GLY A 127 -7.72 5.90 9.89
C GLY A 127 -8.41 4.74 9.15
N ARG A 128 -7.73 3.60 9.00
CA ARG A 128 -8.36 2.39 8.45
C ARG A 128 -9.46 1.89 9.37
N MET A 129 -9.18 1.91 10.68
CA MET A 129 -10.14 1.68 11.74
C MET A 129 -10.48 2.99 12.47
N PRO A 130 -11.73 3.18 12.91
CA PRO A 130 -12.88 2.29 12.74
C PRO A 130 -13.40 2.23 11.29
N LEU A 131 -14.00 1.10 10.94
CA LEU A 131 -14.72 0.91 9.67
C LEU A 131 -16.22 1.08 9.91
N ALA A 132 -16.92 1.67 8.93
CA ALA A 132 -18.39 1.76 8.97
C ALA A 132 -19.06 0.40 8.74
N TYR A 133 -18.46 -0.44 7.89
CA TYR A 133 -18.91 -1.78 7.58
C TYR A 133 -17.72 -2.65 7.11
N PRO A 134 -17.81 -3.99 7.22
CA PRO A 134 -16.77 -4.88 6.72
C PRO A 134 -16.57 -4.72 5.20
N THR A 135 -15.32 -4.66 4.77
CA THR A 135 -14.92 -4.54 3.35
C THR A 135 -13.79 -5.52 3.06
N ALA A 136 -13.57 -5.84 1.79
CA ALA A 136 -12.46 -6.71 1.38
C ALA A 136 -11.09 -6.15 1.76
N GLN A 137 -10.96 -4.81 1.80
CA GLN A 137 -9.75 -4.12 2.21
C GLN A 137 -10.09 -2.79 2.88
N ALA A 138 -9.52 -2.54 4.07
CA ALA A 138 -9.69 -1.24 4.72
C ALA A 138 -8.83 -0.18 4.03
N VAL A 139 -9.49 0.85 3.51
CA VAL A 139 -8.85 2.01 2.90
C VAL A 139 -8.42 3.06 3.94
N ILE A 140 -7.37 3.82 3.62
CA ILE A 140 -6.90 4.94 4.43
C ILE A 140 -7.98 6.02 4.47
N LYS A 141 -8.21 6.59 5.65
CA LYS A 141 -9.13 7.72 5.88
C LYS A 141 -8.47 8.70 6.85
N PRO A 142 -8.96 9.94 6.99
CA PRO A 142 -8.59 10.79 8.11
C PRO A 142 -8.78 10.03 9.44
N PRO A 143 -7.77 10.00 10.33
CA PRO A 143 -7.90 9.31 11.61
C PRO A 143 -9.04 9.88 12.45
N ALA A 144 -9.89 9.01 12.98
CA ALA A 144 -11.00 9.41 13.86
C ALA A 144 -10.54 9.87 15.25
N PHE A 145 -9.33 9.46 15.64
CA PHE A 145 -8.75 9.70 16.94
C PHE A 145 -7.43 10.46 16.80
N ASN A 146 -7.15 11.35 17.75
CA ASN A 146 -5.83 11.97 17.85
C ASN A 146 -4.80 10.97 18.42
N ARG A 147 -3.52 11.39 18.50
CA ARG A 147 -2.44 10.51 18.96
C ARG A 147 -2.63 10.00 20.39
N GLN A 148 -3.07 10.87 21.31
CA GLN A 148 -3.28 10.50 22.72
C GLN A 148 -4.42 9.49 22.86
N GLN A 149 -5.53 9.71 22.16
CA GLN A 149 -6.67 8.80 22.13
C GLN A 149 -6.30 7.45 21.49
N THR A 150 -5.52 7.47 20.41
CA THR A 150 -5.02 6.25 19.76
C THR A 150 -4.17 5.43 20.73
N LEU A 151 -3.23 6.06 21.44
CA LEU A 151 -2.40 5.39 22.43
C LEU A 151 -3.23 4.85 23.61
N ALA A 152 -4.24 5.58 24.08
CA ALA A 152 -5.15 5.06 25.11
C ALA A 152 -5.89 3.80 24.64
N ILE A 153 -6.37 3.76 23.40
CA ILE A 153 -6.97 2.57 22.80
C ILE A 153 -5.96 1.42 22.73
N VAL A 154 -4.73 1.70 22.30
CA VAL A 154 -3.62 0.71 22.25
C VAL A 154 -3.35 0.14 23.64
N ASP A 155 -3.23 0.98 24.67
CA ASP A 155 -2.99 0.57 26.05
C ASP A 155 -4.13 -0.31 26.56
N TYR A 156 -5.38 0.06 26.27
CA TYR A 156 -6.53 -0.77 26.63
C TYR A 156 -6.48 -2.15 25.97
N VAL A 157 -6.32 -2.23 24.65
CA VAL A 157 -6.32 -3.53 23.94
C VAL A 157 -5.14 -4.40 24.37
N THR A 158 -3.97 -3.82 24.58
CA THR A 158 -2.78 -4.56 25.01
C THR A 158 -2.84 -5.00 26.47
N SER A 159 -3.60 -4.30 27.32
CA SER A 159 -3.84 -4.73 28.71
C SER A 159 -4.65 -6.03 28.81
N LEU A 160 -5.40 -6.38 27.76
CA LEU A 160 -6.24 -7.58 27.71
C LEU A 160 -5.45 -8.84 27.36
N GLY A 161 -4.23 -8.71 26.85
CA GLY A 161 -3.34 -9.83 26.58
C GLY A 161 -2.05 -9.43 25.88
N ALA A 162 -0.94 -10.01 26.33
CA ALA A 162 0.37 -9.83 25.72
C ALA A 162 0.46 -10.54 24.36
N GLY A 163 1.18 -9.93 23.42
CA GLY A 163 1.47 -10.55 22.13
C GLY A 163 1.82 -9.52 21.06
N GLY A 164 2.16 -10.03 19.87
CA GLY A 164 2.41 -9.24 18.68
C GLY A 164 3.60 -8.26 18.76
N PRO A 165 3.80 -7.44 17.72
CA PRO A 165 4.85 -6.42 17.71
C PRO A 165 4.47 -5.21 18.59
N GLY A 166 5.45 -4.72 19.37
CA GLY A 166 5.37 -3.39 19.97
C GLY A 166 5.57 -2.28 18.94
N ILE A 167 5.13 -1.06 19.27
CA ILE A 167 5.32 0.14 18.43
C ILE A 167 6.83 0.33 18.18
N PRO A 168 7.29 0.28 16.91
CA PRO A 168 8.72 0.35 16.61
C PRO A 168 9.26 1.76 16.82
N GLY A 169 10.38 1.87 17.52
CA GLY A 169 11.14 3.12 17.58
C GLY A 169 11.85 3.37 16.24
N VAL A 170 11.47 4.45 15.54
CA VAL A 170 12.06 4.87 14.27
C VAL A 170 13.16 5.88 14.51
N ASN A 171 14.34 5.64 13.94
CA ASN A 171 15.44 6.61 13.95
C ASN A 171 16.19 6.56 12.61
N THR A 172 16.02 7.60 11.80
CA THR A 172 16.61 7.70 10.46
C THR A 172 17.93 8.49 10.42
N SER A 173 18.44 8.98 11.56
CA SER A 173 19.65 9.82 11.60
C SER A 173 20.92 9.12 11.11
N GLN A 174 21.01 7.80 11.33
CA GLN A 174 22.11 6.95 10.86
C GLN A 174 21.65 5.95 9.78
N ALA A 175 20.54 6.23 9.10
CA ALA A 175 20.00 5.33 8.10
C ALA A 175 20.74 5.47 6.76
N SER A 176 21.00 4.33 6.11
CA SER A 176 21.58 4.28 4.78
C SER A 176 20.48 4.24 3.73
N VAL A 177 20.30 5.36 3.00
CA VAL A 177 19.30 5.46 1.93
C VAL A 177 19.57 4.49 0.78
N SER A 178 20.85 4.24 0.45
CA SER A 178 21.23 3.29 -0.60
C SER A 178 20.91 1.85 -0.20
N ASN A 179 21.19 1.47 1.05
CA ASN A 179 20.78 0.16 1.56
C ASN A 179 19.25 0.05 1.62
N GLY A 180 18.57 1.10 2.04
CA GLY A 180 17.11 1.20 2.05
C GLY A 180 16.49 0.98 0.67
N LEU A 181 17.06 1.57 -0.38
CA LEU A 181 16.67 1.35 -1.77
C LEU A 181 16.80 -0.13 -2.16
N SER A 182 17.96 -0.74 -1.90
CA SER A 182 18.17 -2.16 -2.24
C SER A 182 17.18 -3.08 -1.53
N LEU A 183 16.96 -2.85 -0.23
CA LEU A 183 16.01 -3.62 0.56
C LEU A 183 14.56 -3.42 0.09
N PHE A 184 14.18 -2.18 -0.21
CA PHE A 184 12.86 -1.84 -0.71
C PHE A 184 12.61 -2.47 -2.08
N ALA A 185 13.58 -2.39 -2.99
CA ALA A 185 13.49 -2.99 -4.32
C ALA A 185 13.27 -4.51 -4.24
N LEU A 186 13.94 -5.19 -3.30
CA LEU A 186 13.84 -6.64 -3.13
C LEU A 186 12.56 -7.09 -2.41
N ASN A 187 12.07 -6.32 -1.44
CA ASN A 187 11.02 -6.79 -0.52
C ASN A 187 9.68 -6.08 -0.67
N CYS A 188 9.66 -4.86 -1.22
CA CYS A 188 8.49 -3.97 -1.17
C CYS A 188 8.01 -3.54 -2.55
N ALA A 189 8.94 -3.26 -3.47
CA ALA A 189 8.65 -2.83 -4.83
C ALA A 189 7.78 -3.81 -5.65
N PRO A 190 7.82 -5.15 -5.43
CA PRO A 190 6.90 -6.05 -6.14
C PRO A 190 5.41 -5.75 -5.90
N CYS A 191 5.06 -5.08 -4.82
CA CYS A 191 3.67 -4.69 -4.53
C CYS A 191 3.48 -3.16 -4.56
N HIS A 192 4.43 -2.40 -4.03
CA HIS A 192 4.29 -0.95 -3.91
C HIS A 192 4.85 -0.17 -5.10
N THR A 193 5.38 -0.87 -6.11
CA THR A 193 6.25 -0.34 -7.18
C THR A 193 7.54 0.28 -6.62
N ILE A 194 8.56 0.48 -7.46
CA ILE A 194 9.83 1.07 -7.01
C ILE A 194 9.66 2.52 -6.54
N THR A 195 8.64 3.20 -7.04
CA THR A 195 8.28 4.59 -6.74
C THR A 195 7.30 4.71 -5.59
N GLY A 196 6.88 3.59 -4.98
CA GLY A 196 6.01 3.58 -3.80
C GLY A 196 4.59 4.08 -4.06
N VAL A 197 4.15 4.18 -5.32
CA VAL A 197 2.79 4.63 -5.66
C VAL A 197 1.74 3.57 -5.36
N GLY A 198 2.12 2.30 -5.22
CA GLY A 198 1.20 1.18 -5.08
C GLY A 198 0.79 0.58 -6.43
N ASP A 199 0.30 -0.66 -6.40
CA ASP A 199 -0.20 -1.38 -7.58
C ASP A 199 -1.45 -2.21 -7.25
N ALA A 200 -2.20 -2.58 -8.27
CA ALA A 200 -3.30 -3.52 -8.17
C ALA A 200 -2.78 -4.93 -7.83
N LEU A 201 -3.51 -5.61 -6.95
CA LEU A 201 -3.26 -7.00 -6.56
C LEU A 201 -4.41 -7.89 -7.04
N SER A 202 -4.23 -9.21 -6.93
CA SER A 202 -5.29 -10.17 -7.24
C SER A 202 -6.54 -9.93 -6.39
N SER A 203 -7.69 -10.38 -6.92
CA SER A 203 -8.98 -10.33 -6.21
C SER A 203 -9.49 -8.92 -5.89
N GLY A 204 -9.11 -7.93 -6.70
CA GLY A 204 -9.57 -6.54 -6.56
C GLY A 204 -8.96 -5.79 -5.38
N LEU A 205 -7.91 -6.34 -4.77
CA LEU A 205 -7.14 -5.69 -3.70
C LEU A 205 -6.07 -4.79 -4.33
N PHE A 206 -5.44 -3.92 -3.54
CA PHE A 206 -4.33 -3.10 -4.02
C PHE A 206 -3.30 -2.82 -2.92
N ALA A 207 -2.05 -2.60 -3.29
CA ALA A 207 -1.05 -2.06 -2.39
C ALA A 207 -1.23 -0.53 -2.30
N PRO A 208 -1.39 0.05 -1.09
CA PRO A 208 -1.59 1.48 -0.96
C PRO A 208 -0.32 2.28 -1.29
N THR A 209 -0.52 3.53 -1.71
CA THR A 209 0.58 4.50 -1.88
C THR A 209 1.30 4.78 -0.56
N LEU A 210 2.62 4.92 -0.63
CA LEU A 210 3.49 5.29 0.48
C LEU A 210 3.80 6.79 0.51
N LEU A 211 3.31 7.57 -0.47
CA LEU A 211 3.68 8.98 -0.65
C LEU A 211 3.26 9.90 0.50
N LYS A 212 2.31 9.47 1.33
CA LYS A 212 1.80 10.25 2.48
C LYS A 212 1.94 9.50 3.81
N ALA A 213 2.58 8.33 3.81
CA ALA A 213 2.74 7.54 5.02
C ALA A 213 3.80 8.15 5.93
N THR A 214 3.53 8.20 7.23
CA THR A 214 4.53 8.68 8.21
C THR A 214 5.63 7.64 8.40
N PRO A 215 6.84 8.03 8.84
CA PRO A 215 7.92 7.10 9.14
C PRO A 215 7.52 5.98 10.11
N LEU A 216 6.71 6.31 11.13
CA LEU A 216 6.19 5.34 12.08
C LEU A 216 5.25 4.34 11.40
N GLN A 217 4.28 4.82 10.61
CA GLN A 217 3.33 3.95 9.90
C GLN A 217 4.04 3.01 8.91
N ILE A 218 5.10 3.46 8.25
CA ILE A 218 5.90 2.61 7.36
C ILE A 218 6.57 1.49 8.16
N ALA A 219 7.19 1.83 9.31
CA ALA A 219 7.81 0.84 10.18
C ALA A 219 6.79 -0.15 10.76
N GLU A 220 5.63 0.33 11.19
CA GLU A 220 4.55 -0.51 11.70
C GLU A 220 3.97 -1.42 10.63
N ALA A 221 3.73 -0.92 9.42
CA ALA A 221 3.27 -1.74 8.30
C ALA A 221 4.20 -2.93 8.07
N MET A 222 5.52 -2.70 8.06
CA MET A 222 6.50 -3.79 7.95
C MET A 222 6.42 -4.78 9.12
N ARG A 223 6.27 -4.29 10.37
CA ARG A 223 6.24 -5.17 11.56
C ARG A 223 4.93 -5.92 11.74
N THR A 224 3.83 -5.40 11.21
CA THR A 224 2.48 -5.92 11.44
C THR A 224 1.98 -6.74 10.26
N GLY A 225 2.36 -6.38 9.03
CA GLY A 225 1.91 -7.05 7.80
C GLY A 225 0.41 -6.84 7.56
N PRO A 226 -0.07 -5.60 7.32
CA PRO A 226 -1.49 -5.34 7.17
C PRO A 226 -2.09 -5.94 5.89
N GLY A 227 -3.24 -6.61 6.03
CA GLY A 227 -3.93 -7.24 4.90
C GLY A 227 -3.10 -8.40 4.33
N ASN A 228 -2.75 -8.31 3.05
CA ASN A 228 -1.93 -9.32 2.36
C ASN A 228 -0.42 -9.01 2.40
N MET A 229 -0.01 -7.93 3.07
CA MET A 229 1.41 -7.59 3.18
C MET A 229 2.11 -8.60 4.11
N PRO A 230 3.23 -9.22 3.70
CA PRO A 230 3.95 -10.13 4.57
C PRO A 230 4.51 -9.41 5.80
N ARG A 231 4.61 -10.14 6.92
CA ARG A 231 5.13 -9.61 8.17
C ARG A 231 6.66 -9.72 8.21
N PHE A 232 7.34 -8.60 8.42
CA PHE A 232 8.79 -8.53 8.55
C PHE A 232 9.20 -8.42 10.02
N GLY A 233 9.44 -9.58 10.65
CA GLY A 233 9.92 -9.66 12.03
C GLY A 233 11.39 -9.25 12.18
N PRO A 234 11.91 -9.14 13.43
CA PRO A 234 13.32 -8.82 13.67
C PRO A 234 14.31 -9.81 13.06
N GLY A 235 13.89 -11.06 12.84
CA GLY A 235 14.69 -12.09 12.15
C GLY A 235 14.73 -11.95 10.63
N ASN A 236 13.83 -11.18 10.01
CA ASN A 236 13.82 -10.93 8.56
C ASN A 236 14.43 -9.57 8.23
N LEU A 237 14.02 -8.52 8.95
CA LEU A 237 14.56 -7.18 8.84
C LEU A 237 14.93 -6.67 10.23
N SER A 238 16.21 -6.41 10.44
CA SER A 238 16.73 -5.78 11.66
C SER A 238 16.13 -4.38 11.87
N LYS A 239 16.28 -3.82 13.08
CA LYS A 239 15.83 -2.45 13.37
C LYS A 239 16.50 -1.43 12.45
N GLN A 240 17.80 -1.60 12.19
CA GLN A 240 18.55 -0.72 11.29
C GLN A 240 18.05 -0.81 9.85
N GLN A 241 17.83 -2.02 9.33
CA GLN A 241 17.29 -2.21 7.97
C GLN A 241 15.89 -1.61 7.81
N VAL A 242 15.05 -1.69 8.84
CA VAL A 242 13.77 -0.97 8.87
C VAL A 242 13.96 0.53 8.80
N ASN A 243 14.89 1.11 9.56
CA ASN A 243 15.20 2.53 9.51
C ASN A 243 15.75 2.95 8.14
N ASP A 244 16.58 2.11 7.51
CA ASP A 244 17.12 2.33 6.16
C ASP A 244 15.99 2.41 5.12
N ILE A 245 15.05 1.44 5.14
CA ILE A 245 13.87 1.45 4.26
C ILE A 245 13.01 2.68 4.53
N VAL A 246 12.74 3.01 5.79
CA VAL A 246 11.95 4.20 6.16
C VAL A 246 12.61 5.48 5.66
N ALA A 247 13.93 5.61 5.79
CA ALA A 247 14.68 6.75 5.27
C ALA A 247 14.61 6.83 3.75
N TYR A 248 14.75 5.70 3.05
CA TYR A 248 14.58 5.64 1.60
C TYR A 248 13.17 6.07 1.17
N VAL A 249 12.11 5.56 1.82
CA VAL A 249 10.74 5.94 1.47
C VAL A 249 10.51 7.44 1.72
N ALA A 250 10.93 7.95 2.88
CA ALA A 250 10.75 9.35 3.25
C ALA A 250 11.51 10.33 2.34
N THR A 251 12.66 9.92 1.78
CA THR A 251 13.51 10.80 0.98
C THR A 251 13.47 10.48 -0.52
N GLY A 252 13.70 9.23 -0.91
CA GLY A 252 13.75 8.79 -2.30
C GLY A 252 12.39 8.65 -2.97
N VAL A 253 11.37 8.18 -2.24
CA VAL A 253 10.02 7.96 -2.77
C VAL A 253 9.13 9.18 -2.62
N GLN A 254 9.10 9.79 -1.44
CA GLN A 254 8.24 10.95 -1.15
C GLN A 254 8.80 12.26 -1.72
N HIS A 255 10.13 12.36 -1.87
CA HIS A 255 10.82 13.55 -2.37
C HIS A 255 11.81 13.20 -3.51
N PRO A 256 11.33 12.59 -4.61
CA PRO A 256 12.20 12.12 -5.67
C PRO A 256 12.87 13.29 -6.40
N MET A 257 14.16 13.13 -6.73
CA MET A 257 14.85 14.08 -7.60
C MET A 257 14.61 13.71 -9.07
N ASN A 258 13.80 14.51 -9.75
CA ASN A 258 13.49 14.38 -11.18
C ASN A 258 14.68 14.76 -12.07
N ARG A 259 15.68 13.87 -12.16
CA ARG A 259 16.81 14.06 -13.08
C ARG A 259 16.34 13.79 -14.50
N GLY A 260 16.45 14.79 -15.38
CA GLY A 260 16.19 14.62 -16.82
C GLY A 260 14.80 15.01 -17.33
N GLY A 261 13.95 15.65 -16.52
CA GLY A 261 12.68 16.20 -17.01
C GLY A 261 11.53 16.07 -16.02
N ALA A 262 10.29 16.06 -16.53
CA ALA A 262 9.09 15.89 -15.72
C ALA A 262 8.95 14.43 -15.25
N GLY A 263 8.72 14.20 -13.96
CA GLY A 263 8.58 12.85 -13.40
C GLY A 263 7.27 12.13 -13.71
N LEU A 264 6.29 12.79 -14.37
CA LEU A 264 5.01 12.21 -14.80
C LEU A 264 4.27 11.36 -13.74
N GLY A 265 4.33 11.81 -12.47
CA GLY A 265 3.70 11.10 -11.36
C GLY A 265 4.44 9.84 -10.89
N HIS A 266 5.60 9.52 -11.47
CA HIS A 266 6.44 8.37 -11.13
C HIS A 266 5.71 7.03 -11.24
N ILE A 267 4.73 6.93 -12.14
CA ILE A 267 3.96 5.70 -12.35
C ILE A 267 4.73 4.73 -13.27
N GLY A 268 5.70 5.23 -14.03
CA GLY A 268 6.67 4.45 -14.79
C GLY A 268 6.38 4.39 -16.30
N PRO A 269 6.79 3.31 -16.99
CA PRO A 269 6.91 3.29 -18.45
C PRO A 269 5.57 3.41 -19.18
N VAL A 270 4.45 3.06 -18.54
CA VAL A 270 3.12 3.19 -19.15
C VAL A 270 2.72 4.65 -19.32
N THR A 271 2.84 5.45 -18.25
CA THR A 271 2.56 6.89 -18.32
C THR A 271 3.55 7.63 -19.18
N GLU A 272 4.83 7.25 -19.12
CA GLU A 272 5.88 7.81 -19.97
C GLU A 272 5.62 7.49 -21.45
N GLY A 273 5.28 6.24 -21.77
CA GLY A 273 4.96 5.80 -23.13
C GLY A 273 3.72 6.50 -23.69
N PHE A 274 2.67 6.67 -22.88
CA PHE A 274 1.48 7.42 -23.29
C PHE A 274 1.81 8.88 -23.65
N VAL A 275 2.61 9.54 -22.82
CA VAL A 275 3.07 10.91 -23.08
C VAL A 275 3.99 10.96 -24.31
N ALA A 276 4.90 10.00 -24.45
CA ALA A 276 5.79 9.90 -25.61
C ALA A 276 5.01 9.70 -26.92
N ILE A 277 3.93 8.92 -26.91
CA ILE A 277 3.08 8.72 -28.10
C ILE A 277 2.27 9.98 -28.39
N LEU A 278 1.56 10.53 -27.40
CA LEU A 278 0.68 11.68 -27.66
C LEU A 278 1.45 12.95 -28.00
N ILE A 279 2.50 13.27 -27.24
CA ILE A 279 3.25 14.51 -27.41
C ILE A 279 4.40 14.31 -28.39
N GLY A 280 5.18 13.24 -28.21
CA GLY A 280 6.34 12.96 -29.06
C GLY A 280 5.92 12.55 -30.47
N LEU A 281 5.28 11.39 -30.60
CA LEU A 281 4.86 10.87 -31.91
C LEU A 281 3.77 11.73 -32.56
N GLY A 282 2.78 12.19 -31.77
CA GLY A 282 1.75 13.13 -32.26
C GLY A 282 2.35 14.43 -32.78
N GLY A 283 3.33 14.99 -32.07
CA GLY A 283 4.08 16.18 -32.51
C GLY A 283 4.86 15.94 -33.81
N LEU A 284 5.58 14.82 -33.90
CA LEU A 284 6.31 14.44 -35.11
C LEU A 284 5.37 14.23 -36.31
N ALA A 285 4.21 13.61 -36.10
CA ALA A 285 3.21 13.41 -37.14
C ALA A 285 2.63 14.75 -37.63
N LEU A 286 2.37 15.69 -36.73
CA LEU A 286 1.88 17.02 -37.08
C LEU A 286 2.92 17.83 -37.87
N VAL A 287 4.20 17.78 -37.47
CA VAL A 287 5.29 18.41 -38.23
C VAL A 287 5.43 17.76 -39.60
N SER A 288 5.38 16.43 -39.69
CA SER A 288 5.47 15.70 -40.95
C SER A 288 4.30 16.05 -41.89
N TYR A 289 3.08 16.17 -41.36
CA TYR A 289 1.90 16.61 -42.10
C TYR A 289 1.97 18.06 -42.58
N TRP A 290 2.70 18.92 -41.85
CA TRP A 290 2.90 20.32 -42.21
C TRP A 290 3.97 20.50 -43.30
N VAL A 291 5.07 19.74 -43.23
CA VAL A 291 6.18 19.80 -44.20
C VAL A 291 5.88 18.99 -45.47
N GLY A 292 5.12 17.91 -45.36
CA GLY A 292 4.86 17.01 -46.49
C GLY A 292 4.03 17.67 -47.58
N ASP A 293 4.57 17.70 -48.79
CA ASP A 293 3.81 18.04 -49.99
C ASP A 293 2.69 17.01 -50.20
N ARG A 294 1.53 17.51 -50.61
CA ARG A 294 0.38 16.65 -50.91
C ARG A 294 0.29 16.50 -52.41
N ALA A 295 0.47 15.28 -52.88
CA ALA A 295 0.07 14.94 -54.23
C ALA A 295 -1.44 15.19 -54.36
N ALA A 296 -1.81 16.04 -55.32
CA ALA A 296 -3.20 16.32 -55.67
C ALA A 296 -3.83 15.13 -56.41
#